data_AF-A0A1Q9LH79-F1
#
_entry.id   AF-A0A1Q9LH79-F1
#
_cell.length_a   1.000
_cell.length_b   1.000
_cell.length_c   1.000
_cell.angle_alpha   90.00
_cell.angle_beta   90.00
_cell.angle_gamma   90.00
#
_symmetry.space_group_name_H-M   'P 1'
#
loop_
_entity.id
_entity.type
_entity.pdbx_description
1 polymer ?
#
loop_
_entity_poly.entity_id
_entity_poly.type
_entity_poly.pdbx_seq_one_letter_code
_entity_poly.pdbx_strand_id
1 'polypeptide(L)'
;MTESRRVLVLHLATGGEPLVFALSPRAGKSLLPRLAVLMGSGGVESTDLEDGTSVAINFGHVVSAHFDSFPGNARVYGVPQRQSGFGG
;
A
#
# COMPACT_ATOMS: atom_id res chain seq x y z
N MET A 1 -6.47 -20.50 6.62
CA MET A 1 -5.24 -19.72 6.87
C MET A 1 -5.61 -18.27 6.68
N THR A 2 -5.59 -17.48 7.76
CA THR A 2 -5.97 -16.06 7.72
C THR A 2 -4.93 -15.33 6.87
N GLU A 3 -5.26 -14.94 5.65
CA GLU A 3 -4.42 -13.97 4.93
C GLU A 3 -4.44 -12.68 5.75
N SER A 4 -3.39 -12.46 6.53
CA SER A 4 -3.21 -11.20 7.23
C SER A 4 -3.15 -10.11 6.17
N ARG A 5 -4.14 -9.23 6.17
CA ARG A 5 -4.25 -8.07 5.28
C ARG A 5 -2.96 -7.24 5.40
N ARG A 6 -2.10 -7.30 4.38
CA ARG A 6 -0.79 -6.61 4.38
C ARG A 6 -0.93 -5.27 3.70
N VAL A 7 -0.43 -4.23 4.35
CA VAL A 7 -0.30 -2.88 3.78
C VAL A 7 1.12 -2.67 3.27
N LEU A 8 1.27 -1.86 2.23
CA LEU A 8 2.55 -1.31 1.80
C LEU A 8 2.77 0.02 2.52
N VAL A 9 3.85 0.10 3.29
CA VAL A 9 4.26 1.30 4.02
C VAL A 9 5.44 1.93 3.29
N LEU A 10 5.32 3.21 2.94
CA LEU A 10 6.34 3.99 2.25
C LEU A 10 6.77 5.20 3.09
N HIS A 11 8.06 5.32 3.33
CA HIS A 11 8.65 6.54 3.88
C HIS A 11 9.22 7.38 2.73
N LEU A 12 8.82 8.65 2.65
CA LEU A 12 9.23 9.56 1.59
C LEU A 12 10.53 10.29 1.95
N ALA A 13 11.34 10.62 0.93
CA ALA A 13 12.59 11.36 1.09
C ALA A 13 12.40 12.77 1.68
N THR A 14 11.22 13.36 1.49
CA THR A 14 10.86 14.66 2.06
C THR A 14 10.56 14.60 3.56
N GLY A 15 10.47 13.40 4.15
CA GLY A 15 10.03 13.19 5.53
C GLY A 15 8.50 13.31 5.70
N GLY A 16 8.04 13.21 6.96
CA GLY A 16 6.63 13.28 7.33
C GLY A 16 6.02 11.92 7.72
N GLU A 17 4.68 11.87 7.78
CA GLU A 17 3.95 10.63 8.02
C GLU A 17 4.12 9.65 6.84
N PRO A 18 4.31 8.35 7.11
CA PRO A 18 4.43 7.36 6.05
C PRO A 18 3.12 7.24 5.26
N LEU A 19 3.24 7.00 3.96
CA LEU A 19 2.09 6.63 3.14
C LEU A 19 1.81 5.14 3.32
N VAL A 20 0.57 4.80 3.64
CA VAL A 20 0.14 3.41 3.87
C VAL A 20 -0.91 3.05 2.84
N PHE A 21 -0.64 2.01 2.03
CA PHE A 21 -1.54 1.53 0.98
C PHE A 21 -2.03 0.12 1.28
N ALA A 22 -3.35 -0.03 1.32
CA ALA A 22 -4.04 -1.31 1.38
C ALA A 22 -4.07 -1.92 -0.03
N LEU A 23 -3.11 -2.80 -0.32
CA LEU A 23 -2.99 -3.44 -1.63
C LEU A 23 -3.94 -4.63 -1.76
N SER A 24 -4.52 -4.81 -2.95
CA SER A 24 -5.26 -6.04 -3.23
C SER A 24 -4.38 -7.28 -3.00
N PRO A 25 -4.93 -8.43 -2.58
CA PRO A 25 -4.13 -9.63 -2.32
C PRO A 25 -3.26 -10.06 -3.50
N ARG A 26 -3.79 -9.91 -4.73
CA ARG A 26 -3.07 -10.19 -5.97
C ARG A 26 -1.90 -9.23 -6.18
N ALA A 27 -2.16 -7.93 -6.00
CA ALA A 27 -1.15 -6.91 -6.20
C ALA A 27 -0.03 -7.01 -5.15
N GLY A 28 -0.36 -7.24 -3.88
CA GLY A 28 0.63 -7.46 -2.82
C GLY A 28 1.56 -8.65 -3.11
N LYS A 29 1.01 -9.78 -3.57
CA LYS A 29 1.80 -10.95 -3.98
C LYS A 29 2.72 -10.68 -5.16
N SER A 30 2.27 -9.89 -6.14
CA SER A 30 3.06 -9.54 -7.32
C SER A 30 4.14 -8.50 -7.02
N LEU A 31 3.86 -7.53 -6.14
CA LEU A 31 4.75 -6.42 -5.83
C LEU A 31 5.89 -6.83 -4.88
N LEU A 32 5.61 -7.69 -3.89
CA LEU A 32 6.59 -8.11 -2.87
C LEU A 32 7.96 -8.53 -3.45
N PRO A 33 8.05 -9.44 -4.44
CA PRO A 33 9.34 -9.85 -5.00
C PRO A 33 10.04 -8.75 -5.83
N ARG A 34 9.29 -7.74 -6.30
CA ARG A 34 9.80 -6.65 -7.15
C ARG A 34 10.23 -5.42 -6.36
N LEU A 35 9.89 -5.36 -5.07
CA LEU A 35 10.08 -4.17 -4.24
C LEU A 35 11.54 -3.72 -4.20
N ALA A 36 12.49 -4.65 -4.02
CA ALA A 36 13.92 -4.31 -4.00
C ALA A 36 14.41 -3.71 -5.32
N VAL A 37 13.94 -4.22 -6.45
CA VAL A 37 14.28 -3.69 -7.79
C VAL A 37 13.68 -2.31 -8.01
N LEU A 38 12.43 -2.10 -7.61
CA LEU A 38 11.75 -0.80 -7.72
C LEU A 38 12.44 0.25 -6.84
N MET A 39 12.77 -0.09 -5.60
CA MET A 39 13.54 0.78 -4.69
C MET A 39 14.93 1.11 -5.25
N GLY A 40 15.64 0.13 -5.81
CA GLY A 40 17.00 0.34 -6.34
C GLY A 40 17.04 1.13 -7.65
N SER A 41 16.00 1.01 -8.48
CA SER A 41 15.91 1.71 -9.78
C SER A 41 15.20 3.05 -9.71
N GLY A 42 14.41 3.31 -8.66
CA GLY A 42 13.52 4.46 -8.59
C GLY A 42 12.35 4.39 -9.58
N GLY A 43 11.97 3.18 -10.02
CA GLY A 43 10.92 2.97 -11.01
C GLY A 43 9.54 3.44 -10.55
N VAL A 44 8.63 3.60 -11.51
CA VAL A 44 7.21 3.87 -11.24
C VAL A 44 6.42 2.58 -11.40
N GLU A 45 5.61 2.21 -10.40
CA GLU A 45 4.74 1.05 -10.45
C GLU A 45 3.28 1.45 -10.22
N SER A 46 2.38 0.95 -11.07
CA SER A 46 0.94 1.03 -10.84
C SER A 46 0.45 -0.24 -10.17
N THR A 47 -0.29 -0.13 -9.07
CA THR A 47 -0.75 -1.27 -8.26
C THR A 47 -2.20 -1.11 -7.83
N ASP A 48 -2.92 -2.23 -7.75
CA ASP A 48 -4.33 -2.24 -7.37
C ASP A 48 -4.51 -2.28 -5.85
N LEU A 49 -5.40 -1.43 -5.35
CA LEU A 49 -5.78 -1.32 -3.96
C LEU A 49 -6.99 -2.23 -3.65
N GLU A 50 -7.27 -2.45 -2.37
CA GLU A 50 -8.36 -3.33 -1.93
C GLU A 50 -9.75 -2.75 -2.19
N ASP A 51 -9.88 -1.43 -2.30
CA ASP A 51 -11.12 -0.74 -2.67
C ASP A 51 -11.42 -0.80 -4.19
N GLY A 52 -10.56 -1.47 -4.97
CA GLY A 52 -10.70 -1.62 -6.41
C GLY A 52 -10.16 -0.42 -7.21
N THR A 53 -9.61 0.60 -6.56
CA THR A 53 -8.87 1.68 -7.24
C THR A 53 -7.42 1.26 -7.50
N SER A 54 -6.71 2.02 -8.34
CA SER A 54 -5.28 1.81 -8.59
C SER A 54 -4.49 3.05 -8.21
N VAL A 55 -3.25 2.86 -7.77
CA VAL A 55 -2.32 3.95 -7.46
C VAL A 55 -1.00 3.76 -8.21
N ALA A 56 -0.44 4.86 -8.72
CA ALA A 56 0.91 4.90 -9.27
C ALA A 56 1.89 5.42 -8.22
N ILE A 57 2.95 4.65 -7.94
CA ILE A 57 3.96 4.96 -6.93
C ILE A 57 5.29 5.19 -7.63
N ASN A 58 5.88 6.37 -7.45
CA ASN A 58 7.24 6.67 -7.89
C ASN A 58 8.24 6.34 -6.76
N PHE A 59 8.99 5.26 -6.92
CA PHE A 59 9.95 4.80 -5.92
C PHE A 59 11.21 5.67 -5.83
N GLY A 60 11.46 6.57 -6.80
CA GLY A 60 12.57 7.53 -6.74
C GLY A 60 12.44 8.57 -5.61
N HIS A 61 11.26 8.69 -5.00
CA HIS A 61 11.01 9.57 -3.85
C HIS A 61 10.84 8.80 -2.53
N VAL A 62 11.06 7.48 -2.53
CA VAL A 62 10.87 6.61 -1.37
C VAL A 62 12.23 6.26 -0.77
N VAL A 63 12.41 6.49 0.53
CA VAL A 63 13.66 6.14 1.25
C VAL A 63 13.60 4.76 1.90
N SER A 64 12.41 4.28 2.24
CA SER A 64 12.20 2.91 2.67
C SER A 64 10.78 2.46 2.35
N ALA A 65 10.66 1.17 2.03
CA ALA A 65 9.38 0.52 1.76
C ALA A 65 9.35 -0.85 2.41
N HIS A 66 8.24 -1.20 3.04
CA HIS A 66 8.04 -2.53 3.63
C HIS A 66 6.57 -2.91 3.65
N PHE A 67 6.32 -4.21 3.86
CA PHE A 67 4.97 -4.74 4.10
C PHE A 67 4.76 -4.94 5.59
N ASP A 68 3.62 -4.50 6.10
CA ASP A 68 3.23 -4.69 7.50
C ASP A 68 1.74 -5.04 7.61
N SER A 69 1.29 -5.34 8.82
CA SER A 69 -0.12 -5.37 9.22
C SER A 69 -0.71 -3.96 9.29
N PHE A 70 -2.05 -3.85 9.32
CA PHE A 70 -2.73 -2.56 9.41
C PHE A 70 -2.31 -1.79 10.66
N PRO A 71 -1.66 -0.63 10.53
CA PRO A 71 -1.41 0.25 11.66
C PRO A 71 -2.74 0.80 12.16
N GLY A 72 -3.03 0.64 13.46
CA GLY A 72 -4.33 0.99 14.05
C GLY A 72 -4.68 2.49 14.01
N ASN A 73 -3.69 3.36 13.79
CA ASN A 73 -3.83 4.83 13.85
C ASN A 73 -3.36 5.56 12.58
N ALA A 74 -2.88 4.86 11.54
CA ALA A 74 -2.42 5.54 10.34
C ALA A 74 -3.56 5.71 9.32
N ARG A 75 -3.49 6.78 8.52
CA ARG A 75 -4.37 6.93 7.36
C ARG A 75 -3.96 5.92 6.28
N VAL A 76 -4.82 4.94 6.04
CA VAL A 76 -4.60 3.92 5.02
C VAL A 76 -5.41 4.25 3.76
N TYR A 77 -4.73 4.38 2.63
CA TYR A 77 -5.35 4.53 1.31
C TYR A 77 -5.77 3.15 0.78
N GLY A 78 -6.85 3.07 0.02
CA GLY A 78 -7.24 1.82 -0.62
C GLY A 78 -8.09 0.88 0.23
N VAL A 79 -8.55 1.33 1.40
CA VAL A 79 -9.42 0.53 2.26
C VAL A 79 -10.86 0.64 1.74
N PRO A 80 -11.57 -0.47 1.49
CA PRO A 80 -12.97 -0.44 1.14
C PRO A 80 -13.76 0.34 2.18
N GLN A 81 -14.54 1.34 1.74
CA GLN A 81 -15.52 1.94 2.62
C GLN A 81 -16.51 0.85 3.01
N ARG A 82 -16.53 0.46 4.30
CA ARG A 82 -17.68 -0.28 4.83
C ARG A 82 -18.88 0.64 4.66
N GLN A 83 -19.79 0.27 3.77
CA GLN A 83 -21.09 0.92 3.65
C GLN A 83 -21.74 0.76 5.03
N SER A 84 -21.74 1.82 5.83
CA SER A 84 -22.50 1.86 7.08
C SER A 84 -23.96 1.81 6.69
N GLY A 85 -24.53 0.61 6.64
CA GLY A 85 -25.95 0.41 6.44
C GLY A 85 -26.71 0.99 7.63
N PHE A 86 -27.17 2.24 7.50
CA PHE A 86 -28.36 2.72 8.19
C PHE A 86 -29.48 2.74 7.17
N GLY A 87 -30.30 1.69 7.20
CA GLY A 87 -31.51 1.56 6.40
C GLY A 87 -32.35 0.46 7.01
N GLY A 88 -33.16 0.83 8.01
CA GLY A 88 -34.23 0.00 8.56
C GLY A 88 -35.51 0.13 7.76
#